data_AF-A0A965HID0-F1
#
_entry.id   AF-A0A965HID0-F1
#
_cell.length_a   1.000
_cell.length_b   1.000
_cell.length_c   1.000
_cell.angle_alpha   90.00
_cell.angle_beta   90.00
_cell.angle_gamma   90.00
#
_symmetry.space_group_name_H-M   'P 1'
#
loop_
_entity.id
_entity.type
_entity.pdbx_description
1 polymer ?
#
loop_
_entity_poly.entity_id
_entity_poly.type
_entity_poly.pdbx_seq_one_letter_code
_entity_poly.pdbx_strand_id
1 'polypeptide(L)'
;AARVKSFQAEEKISSAISGLVQGKPAKVYVTSGSGEYNLISSDKDPAGYSLLAARMASQNVELLPLKLGEQEGVPADADAVMVAGPKFAFPAPSVAALQAYLGKPGRLLLLLDPGAPTGLEGILAEQGVVVDADKIFRKVAMLTSGGLTQGVNEETVGTRFSGHPAIRWVENVGGSLRFGASRSITIKPVVVANPVKAEMLVETSDRYWAKSWPLAGGKKSDFVEGDDRKGPFVVAAAVDGSVPGDKGKESPSLRAVVVGSASAFANQNISPLEVDFMVNAVQWVLGRSDALGISPKTPKDFSVSLDDVQQRVIMLSTLLGIPAVTGILGFLVWWRRRS
;
A
#
# COMPACT_ATOMS: atom_id res chain seq x y z
N ALA A 1 -53.92 18.00 -15.08
CA ALA A 1 -52.54 18.52 -15.10
C ALA A 1 -51.59 17.36 -14.83
N ALA A 2 -50.93 16.82 -15.86
CA ALA A 2 -49.96 15.74 -15.72
C ALA A 2 -48.57 16.34 -15.49
N ARG A 3 -48.00 16.11 -14.30
CA ARG A 3 -46.64 16.50 -13.92
C ARG A 3 -45.66 15.69 -14.78
N VAL A 4 -44.87 16.37 -15.60
CA VAL A 4 -43.74 15.78 -16.32
C VAL A 4 -42.76 15.24 -15.29
N LYS A 5 -42.49 13.93 -15.33
CA LYS A 5 -41.42 13.29 -14.55
C LYS A 5 -40.08 13.83 -15.07
N SER A 6 -39.51 14.82 -14.37
CA SER A 6 -38.11 15.22 -14.56
C SER A 6 -37.23 14.01 -14.24
N PHE A 7 -36.70 13.34 -15.25
CA PHE A 7 -35.38 13.60 -15.85
C PHE A 7 -34.31 12.64 -15.30
N GLN A 8 -34.48 11.33 -15.54
CA GLN A 8 -33.36 10.36 -15.51
C GLN A 8 -32.58 10.35 -16.84
N ALA A 9 -33.04 11.09 -17.85
CA ALA A 9 -32.40 11.14 -19.16
C ALA A 9 -31.11 11.98 -19.15
N GLU A 10 -31.00 13.04 -18.36
CA GLU A 10 -29.83 13.96 -18.32
C GLU A 10 -28.73 13.29 -17.55
N GLU A 11 -29.07 12.59 -16.47
CA GLU A 11 -28.11 11.80 -15.71
C GLU A 11 -27.51 10.69 -16.57
N LYS A 12 -28.34 10.00 -17.38
CA LYS A 12 -27.89 8.97 -18.33
C LYS A 12 -27.14 9.54 -19.54
N ILE A 13 -27.51 10.72 -20.04
CA ILE A 13 -26.83 11.38 -21.17
C ILE A 13 -25.51 12.01 -20.71
N SER A 14 -25.48 12.62 -19.53
CA SER A 14 -24.28 13.23 -18.93
C SER A 14 -23.25 12.16 -18.56
N SER A 15 -23.70 11.03 -18.01
CA SER A 15 -22.81 9.86 -17.79
C SER A 15 -22.34 9.23 -19.11
N ALA A 16 -23.20 9.14 -20.13
CA ALA A 16 -22.80 8.67 -21.45
C ALA A 16 -21.81 9.59 -22.16
N ILE A 17 -21.96 10.92 -22.03
CA ILE A 17 -21.02 11.92 -22.58
C ILE A 17 -19.70 11.91 -21.79
N SER A 18 -19.75 11.85 -20.46
CA SER A 18 -18.54 11.72 -19.62
C SER A 18 -17.77 10.43 -19.94
N GLY A 19 -18.48 9.31 -20.15
CA GLY A 19 -17.91 8.04 -20.61
C GLY A 19 -17.40 8.08 -22.06
N LEU A 20 -17.96 8.94 -22.92
CA LEU A 20 -17.46 9.16 -24.28
C LEU A 20 -16.15 9.98 -24.29
N VAL A 21 -15.99 10.90 -23.34
CA VAL A 21 -14.79 11.74 -23.19
C VAL A 21 -13.65 10.99 -22.48
N GLN A 22 -13.95 10.13 -21.51
CA GLN A 22 -12.95 9.36 -20.75
C GLN A 22 -12.68 7.94 -21.26
N GLY A 23 -13.47 7.46 -22.23
CA GLY A 23 -13.41 6.07 -22.71
C GLY A 23 -14.10 5.08 -21.77
N LYS A 24 -14.18 3.81 -22.17
CA LYS A 24 -14.75 2.74 -21.33
C LYS A 24 -13.94 2.62 -20.02
N PRO A 25 -14.61 2.43 -18.85
CA PRO A 25 -13.92 2.18 -17.59
C PRO A 25 -12.98 0.99 -17.71
N ALA A 26 -11.78 1.09 -17.15
CA ALA A 26 -10.89 -0.07 -17.06
C ALA A 26 -11.46 -1.05 -16.02
N LYS A 27 -11.47 -2.34 -16.36
CA LYS A 27 -11.98 -3.40 -15.49
C LYS A 27 -10.84 -4.06 -14.72
N VAL A 28 -10.81 -3.80 -13.41
CA VAL A 28 -9.88 -4.47 -12.49
C VAL A 28 -10.65 -5.52 -11.72
N TYR A 29 -10.33 -6.78 -11.99
CA TYR A 29 -10.96 -7.93 -11.36
C TYR A 29 -10.28 -8.27 -10.03
N VAL A 30 -11.02 -8.25 -8.93
CA VAL A 30 -10.48 -8.44 -7.59
C VAL A 30 -10.87 -9.81 -7.05
N THR A 31 -9.87 -10.61 -6.68
CA THR A 31 -10.11 -11.98 -6.26
C THR A 31 -10.92 -12.07 -4.98
N SER A 32 -11.70 -13.13 -4.88
CA SER A 32 -12.52 -13.46 -3.71
C SER A 32 -12.64 -14.97 -3.55
N GLY A 33 -12.81 -15.42 -2.32
CA GLY A 33 -13.00 -16.82 -1.95
C GLY A 33 -11.94 -17.39 -1.01
N SER A 34 -10.84 -16.66 -0.81
CA SER A 34 -9.73 -17.01 0.10
C SER A 34 -9.62 -16.03 1.28
N GLY A 35 -10.72 -15.36 1.65
CA GLY A 35 -10.79 -14.42 2.76
C GLY A 35 -10.30 -13.01 2.46
N GLU A 36 -10.18 -12.65 1.18
CA GLU A 36 -9.79 -11.31 0.73
C GLU A 36 -10.71 -10.19 1.25
N TYR A 37 -10.20 -8.97 1.24
CA TYR A 37 -10.97 -7.78 1.61
C TYR A 37 -12.13 -7.54 0.63
N ASN A 38 -13.31 -7.19 1.17
CA ASN A 38 -14.52 -7.03 0.39
C ASN A 38 -14.63 -5.62 -0.21
N LEU A 39 -14.86 -5.54 -1.52
CA LEU A 39 -15.03 -4.29 -2.25
C LEU A 39 -16.42 -3.66 -2.11
N ILE A 40 -17.47 -4.47 -1.88
CA ILE A 40 -18.88 -4.05 -1.91
C ILE A 40 -19.38 -3.79 -0.47
N SER A 41 -18.49 -3.81 0.51
CA SER A 41 -18.84 -3.50 1.90
C SER A 41 -19.36 -2.07 2.05
N SER A 42 -20.08 -1.79 3.14
CA SER A 42 -20.40 -0.41 3.51
C SER A 42 -19.13 0.39 3.85
N ASP A 43 -19.13 1.70 3.62
CA ASP A 43 -18.07 2.61 4.10
C ASP A 43 -17.85 2.58 5.61
N LYS A 44 -18.86 2.10 6.36
CA LYS A 44 -18.77 1.90 7.81
C LYS A 44 -18.16 0.57 8.21
N ASP A 45 -17.94 -0.35 7.27
CA ASP A 45 -17.22 -1.60 7.53
C ASP A 45 -15.72 -1.27 7.68
N PRO A 46 -15.14 -1.40 8.88
CA PRO A 46 -13.73 -1.07 9.11
C PRO A 46 -12.77 -1.93 8.27
N ALA A 47 -13.17 -3.18 7.98
CA ALA A 47 -12.43 -4.13 7.16
C ALA A 47 -12.87 -4.11 5.69
N GLY A 48 -13.61 -3.08 5.27
CA GLY A 48 -14.05 -2.88 3.89
C GLY A 48 -13.00 -2.21 3.00
N TYR A 49 -13.18 -2.31 1.68
CA TYR A 49 -12.38 -1.61 0.66
C TYR A 49 -13.18 -0.56 -0.13
N SER A 50 -14.38 -0.22 0.36
CA SER A 50 -15.32 0.62 -0.36
C SER A 50 -14.82 2.05 -0.60
N LEU A 51 -14.03 2.62 0.32
CA LEU A 51 -13.41 3.94 0.12
C LEU A 51 -12.41 3.92 -1.05
N LEU A 52 -11.61 2.85 -1.16
CA LEU A 52 -10.71 2.65 -2.29
C LEU A 52 -11.50 2.44 -3.58
N ALA A 53 -12.56 1.63 -3.56
CA ALA A 53 -13.42 1.39 -4.71
C ALA A 53 -14.08 2.68 -5.23
N ALA A 54 -14.59 3.52 -4.33
CA ALA A 54 -15.15 4.83 -4.68
C ALA A 54 -14.11 5.75 -5.32
N ARG A 55 -12.87 5.76 -4.81
CA ARG A 55 -11.78 6.50 -5.44
C ARG A 55 -11.44 5.96 -6.82
N MET A 56 -11.32 4.64 -6.99
CA MET A 56 -11.04 4.02 -8.30
C MET A 56 -12.12 4.35 -9.33
N ALA A 57 -13.39 4.31 -8.93
CA ALA A 57 -14.51 4.69 -9.80
C ALA A 57 -14.39 6.15 -10.27
N SER A 58 -13.98 7.07 -9.40
CA SER A 58 -13.71 8.48 -9.77
C SER A 58 -12.54 8.66 -10.75
N GLN A 59 -11.76 7.60 -11.00
CA GLN A 59 -10.61 7.57 -11.91
C GLN A 59 -10.91 6.74 -13.17
N ASN A 60 -12.18 6.47 -13.47
CA ASN A 60 -12.63 5.64 -14.58
C ASN A 60 -12.03 4.22 -14.53
N VAL A 61 -11.98 3.65 -13.32
CA VAL A 61 -11.59 2.28 -13.03
C VAL A 61 -12.72 1.60 -12.25
N GLU A 62 -13.23 0.50 -12.80
CA GLU A 62 -14.27 -0.32 -12.19
C GLU A 62 -13.63 -1.54 -11.51
N LEU A 63 -13.91 -1.73 -10.22
CA LEU A 63 -13.49 -2.92 -9.48
C LEU A 63 -14.59 -3.97 -9.52
N LEU A 64 -14.30 -5.14 -10.08
CA LEU A 64 -15.26 -6.23 -10.25
C LEU A 64 -14.83 -7.47 -9.46
N PRO A 65 -15.74 -8.22 -8.83
CA PRO A 65 -15.36 -9.44 -8.11
C PRO A 65 -14.93 -10.54 -9.08
N LEU A 66 -13.92 -11.32 -8.69
CA LEU A 66 -13.41 -12.48 -9.40
C LEU A 66 -13.35 -13.69 -8.48
N LYS A 67 -14.03 -14.77 -8.87
CA LYS A 67 -13.95 -16.06 -8.18
C LYS A 67 -13.33 -17.09 -9.11
N LEU A 68 -12.02 -17.29 -8.96
CA LEU A 68 -11.25 -18.19 -9.82
C LEU A 68 -11.68 -19.67 -9.71
N GLY A 69 -12.38 -20.06 -8.64
CA GLY A 69 -12.92 -21.41 -8.47
C GLY A 69 -14.28 -21.65 -9.16
N GLU A 70 -14.99 -20.60 -9.53
CA GLU A 70 -16.33 -20.69 -10.15
C GLU A 70 -16.31 -20.37 -11.66
N GLN A 71 -15.25 -19.74 -12.16
CA GLN A 71 -15.09 -19.34 -13.57
C GLN A 71 -13.92 -20.09 -14.23
N GLU A 72 -13.93 -20.20 -15.56
CA GLU A 72 -12.82 -20.73 -16.37
C GLU A 72 -11.61 -19.76 -16.41
N GLY A 73 -11.11 -19.36 -15.24
CA GLY A 73 -9.97 -18.47 -15.09
C GLY A 73 -10.31 -16.98 -15.08
N VAL A 74 -9.36 -16.15 -15.53
CA VAL A 74 -9.52 -14.69 -15.58
C VAL A 74 -10.31 -14.29 -16.83
N PRO A 75 -11.35 -13.46 -16.71
CA PRO A 75 -12.13 -12.98 -17.85
C PRO A 75 -11.28 -12.31 -18.94
N ALA A 76 -11.66 -12.53 -20.21
CA ALA A 76 -10.91 -12.00 -21.36
C ALA A 76 -10.95 -10.46 -21.48
N ASP A 77 -11.92 -9.81 -20.84
CA ASP A 77 -12.07 -8.35 -20.77
C ASP A 77 -11.45 -7.74 -19.51
N ALA A 78 -10.67 -8.51 -18.74
CA ALA A 78 -9.94 -8.01 -17.59
C ALA A 78 -8.73 -7.15 -18.02
N ASP A 79 -8.75 -5.86 -17.66
CA ASP A 79 -7.61 -4.97 -17.88
C ASP A 79 -6.52 -5.15 -16.82
N ALA A 80 -6.87 -5.63 -15.63
CA ALA A 80 -5.94 -6.08 -14.59
C ALA A 80 -6.66 -7.01 -13.59
N VAL A 81 -5.87 -7.74 -12.81
CA VAL A 81 -6.32 -8.51 -11.64
C VAL A 81 -5.71 -7.92 -10.37
N MET A 82 -6.50 -7.84 -9.30
CA MET A 82 -6.03 -7.47 -7.96
C MET A 82 -6.30 -8.61 -6.98
N VAL A 83 -5.29 -8.97 -6.21
CA VAL A 83 -5.42 -9.87 -5.07
C VAL A 83 -5.25 -9.04 -3.81
N ALA A 84 -6.32 -8.90 -3.02
CA ALA A 84 -6.36 -8.01 -1.87
C ALA A 84 -6.41 -8.79 -0.54
N GLY A 85 -5.24 -9.12 -0.01
CA GLY A 85 -5.08 -9.63 1.36
C GLY A 85 -5.76 -10.96 1.67
N PRO A 86 -5.55 -12.02 0.88
CA PRO A 86 -6.11 -13.33 1.18
C PRO A 86 -5.62 -13.84 2.54
N LYS A 87 -6.53 -14.46 3.28
CA LYS A 87 -6.28 -15.01 4.62
C LYS A 87 -6.04 -16.52 4.58
N PHE A 88 -6.40 -17.17 3.48
CA PHE A 88 -6.24 -18.60 3.25
C PHE A 88 -5.47 -18.87 1.96
N ALA A 89 -4.91 -20.07 1.87
CA ALA A 89 -4.20 -20.52 0.68
C ALA A 89 -5.13 -20.60 -0.54
N PHE A 90 -4.65 -20.13 -1.68
CA PHE A 90 -5.34 -20.31 -2.95
C PHE A 90 -5.29 -21.78 -3.36
N PRO A 91 -6.41 -22.35 -3.87
CA PRO A 91 -6.38 -23.65 -4.49
C PRO A 91 -5.40 -23.69 -5.66
N ALA A 92 -4.72 -24.83 -5.87
CA ALA A 92 -3.75 -24.99 -6.96
C ALA A 92 -4.31 -24.62 -8.36
N PRO A 93 -5.57 -24.95 -8.72
CA PRO A 93 -6.16 -24.50 -9.98
C PRO A 93 -6.26 -22.97 -10.11
N SER A 94 -6.55 -22.26 -9.01
CA SER A 94 -6.65 -20.80 -9.00
C SER A 94 -5.27 -20.14 -9.16
N VAL A 95 -4.23 -20.71 -8.53
CA VAL A 95 -2.84 -20.25 -8.74
C VAL A 95 -2.43 -20.46 -10.20
N ALA A 96 -2.72 -21.63 -10.78
CA ALA A 96 -2.43 -21.94 -12.18
C ALA A 96 -3.16 -20.99 -13.15
N ALA A 97 -4.42 -20.64 -12.86
CA ALA A 97 -5.18 -19.67 -13.66
C ALA A 97 -4.54 -18.27 -13.62
N LEU A 98 -4.07 -17.80 -12.46
CA LEU A 98 -3.35 -16.53 -12.34
C LEU A 98 -2.00 -16.59 -13.08
N GLN A 99 -1.25 -17.68 -12.97
CA GLN A 99 0.01 -17.84 -13.72
C GLN A 99 -0.22 -17.83 -15.24
N ALA A 100 -1.26 -18.53 -15.71
CA ALA A 100 -1.64 -18.53 -17.12
C ALA A 100 -2.05 -17.12 -17.62
N TYR A 101 -2.71 -16.34 -16.77
CA TYR A 101 -3.03 -14.94 -17.03
C TYR A 101 -1.76 -14.07 -17.13
N LEU A 102 -0.81 -14.21 -16.20
CA LEU A 102 0.47 -13.48 -16.23
C LEU A 102 1.32 -13.83 -17.46
N GLY A 103 1.27 -15.09 -17.93
CA GLY A 103 1.90 -15.53 -19.17
C GLY A 103 1.33 -14.87 -20.44
N LYS A 104 0.17 -14.21 -20.35
CA LYS A 104 -0.47 -13.47 -21.44
C LYS A 104 -0.50 -11.97 -21.10
N PRO A 105 0.58 -11.24 -21.39
CA PRO A 105 0.96 -9.93 -20.81
C PRO A 105 0.04 -9.42 -19.68
N GLY A 106 -0.07 -10.21 -18.62
CA GLY A 106 -1.07 -10.00 -17.58
C GLY A 106 -0.70 -8.82 -16.68
N ARG A 107 -1.71 -8.20 -16.08
CA ARG A 107 -1.56 -7.03 -15.23
C ARG A 107 -2.03 -7.34 -13.83
N LEU A 108 -1.17 -7.20 -12.83
CA LEU A 108 -1.44 -7.71 -11.47
C LEU A 108 -1.16 -6.68 -10.38
N LEU A 109 -2.09 -6.54 -9.45
CA LEU A 109 -1.83 -5.94 -8.14
C LEU A 109 -1.89 -7.04 -7.09
N LEU A 110 -0.77 -7.32 -6.43
CA LEU A 110 -0.66 -8.37 -5.42
C LEU A 110 -0.43 -7.75 -4.05
N LEU A 111 -1.43 -7.75 -3.19
CA LEU A 111 -1.35 -7.23 -1.84
C LEU A 111 -1.44 -8.40 -0.85
N LEU A 112 -0.35 -8.69 -0.13
CA LEU A 112 -0.28 -9.82 0.81
C LEU A 112 0.02 -9.34 2.22
N ASP A 113 -0.91 -9.59 3.15
CA ASP A 113 -0.69 -9.36 4.58
C ASP A 113 0.23 -10.42 5.20
N PRO A 114 0.94 -10.11 6.30
CA PRO A 114 1.62 -11.11 7.11
C PRO A 114 0.63 -12.15 7.64
N GLY A 115 0.88 -13.42 7.33
CA GLY A 115 -0.06 -14.50 7.63
C GLY A 115 0.47 -15.88 7.25
N ALA A 116 -0.44 -16.85 7.21
CA ALA A 116 -0.13 -18.17 6.67
C ALA A 116 0.20 -18.07 5.17
N PRO A 117 1.01 -18.99 4.62
CA PRO A 117 1.32 -19.01 3.20
C PRO A 117 0.06 -19.09 2.33
N THR A 118 -0.02 -18.21 1.35
CA THR A 118 -1.16 -18.08 0.43
C THR A 118 -0.97 -18.91 -0.84
N GLY A 119 0.28 -19.27 -1.15
CA GLY A 119 0.66 -19.89 -2.42
C GLY A 119 1.00 -18.87 -3.50
N LEU A 120 0.84 -17.57 -3.24
CA LEU A 120 1.10 -16.49 -4.18
C LEU A 120 2.44 -15.79 -3.95
N GLU A 121 3.14 -16.10 -2.86
CA GLU A 121 4.41 -15.46 -2.46
C GLU A 121 5.47 -15.47 -3.56
N GLY A 122 5.51 -16.54 -4.35
CA GLY A 122 6.47 -16.76 -5.43
C GLY A 122 5.91 -16.60 -6.84
N ILE A 123 4.69 -16.05 -7.01
CA ILE A 123 4.04 -15.99 -8.34
C ILE A 123 4.82 -15.15 -9.36
N LEU A 124 5.65 -14.21 -8.88
CA LEU A 124 6.53 -13.36 -9.69
C LEU A 124 8.03 -13.67 -9.48
N ALA A 125 8.37 -14.85 -8.94
CA ALA A 125 9.75 -15.20 -8.61
C ALA A 125 10.67 -15.26 -9.85
N GLU A 126 10.13 -15.70 -11.00
CA GLU A 126 10.84 -15.69 -12.28
C GLU A 126 11.17 -14.27 -12.76
N GLN A 127 10.35 -13.30 -12.36
CA GLN A 127 10.55 -11.87 -12.64
C GLN A 127 11.35 -11.17 -11.54
N GLY A 128 11.89 -11.93 -10.59
CA GLY A 128 12.78 -11.42 -9.55
C GLY A 128 12.07 -10.86 -8.31
N VAL A 129 10.76 -11.01 -8.16
CA VAL A 129 10.02 -10.51 -6.98
C VAL A 129 9.46 -11.67 -6.16
N VAL A 130 9.80 -11.71 -4.87
CA VAL A 130 9.28 -12.69 -3.90
C VAL A 130 8.78 -11.96 -2.66
N VAL A 131 7.57 -12.29 -2.19
CA VAL A 131 7.05 -11.79 -0.91
C VAL A 131 7.50 -12.72 0.21
N ASP A 132 8.29 -12.22 1.15
CA ASP A 132 8.96 -13.04 2.16
C ASP A 132 7.98 -13.54 3.23
N ALA A 133 8.20 -14.74 3.77
CA ALA A 133 7.43 -15.35 4.86
C ALA A 133 7.78 -14.77 6.24
N ASP A 134 7.58 -13.47 6.39
CA ASP A 134 7.91 -12.73 7.59
C ASP A 134 6.85 -11.72 8.01
N LYS A 135 7.10 -11.06 9.14
CA LYS A 135 6.39 -9.86 9.59
C LYS A 135 7.42 -8.83 10.06
N ILE A 136 7.20 -7.58 9.68
CA ILE A 136 8.04 -6.44 10.02
C ILE A 136 7.58 -5.82 11.35
N PHE A 137 8.55 -5.47 12.19
CA PHE A 137 8.35 -4.87 13.50
C PHE A 137 9.28 -3.67 13.71
N ARG A 138 8.88 -2.77 14.61
CA ARG A 138 9.72 -1.66 15.09
C ARG A 138 9.56 -1.44 16.58
N LYS A 139 10.54 -0.75 17.17
CA LYS A 139 10.43 -0.24 18.54
C LYS A 139 9.67 1.08 18.55
N VAL A 140 8.85 1.26 19.57
CA VAL A 140 8.13 2.49 19.88
C VAL A 140 8.30 2.85 21.34
N ALA A 141 8.44 4.15 21.63
CA ALA A 141 8.33 4.63 23.00
C ALA A 141 6.84 4.64 23.39
N MET A 142 6.52 4.09 24.56
CA MET A 142 5.18 4.09 25.13
C MET A 142 5.21 4.83 26.46
N LEU A 143 4.27 5.76 26.65
CA LEU A 143 4.07 6.39 27.95
C LEU A 143 3.10 5.53 28.75
N THR A 144 3.57 5.01 29.88
CA THR A 144 2.78 4.20 30.82
C THR A 144 2.66 4.90 32.16
N SER A 145 1.79 4.41 33.04
CA SER A 145 1.67 4.91 34.42
C SER A 145 2.98 4.83 35.21
N GLY A 146 3.91 3.95 34.81
CA GLY A 146 5.25 3.81 35.39
C GLY A 146 6.35 4.60 34.68
N GLY A 147 6.02 5.44 33.71
CA GLY A 147 6.98 6.23 32.93
C GLY A 147 7.14 5.79 31.48
N LEU A 148 8.18 6.30 30.81
CA LEU A 148 8.53 5.98 29.42
C LEU A 148 9.14 4.57 29.34
N THR A 149 8.46 3.67 28.62
CA THR A 149 8.93 2.31 28.32
C THR A 149 9.09 2.11 26.82
N GLN A 150 9.73 1.01 26.42
CA GLN A 150 9.90 0.65 25.02
C GLN A 150 9.03 -0.56 24.70
N GLY A 151 8.10 -0.40 23.76
CA GLY A 151 7.25 -1.46 23.24
C GLY A 151 7.62 -1.84 21.80
N VAL A 152 7.03 -2.93 21.33
CA VAL A 152 7.09 -3.36 19.93
C VAL A 152 5.79 -2.99 19.24
N ASN A 153 5.88 -2.50 18.01
CA ASN A 153 4.74 -2.16 17.16
C ASN A 153 4.93 -2.81 15.78
N GLU A 154 3.83 -3.22 15.16
CA GLU A 154 3.79 -3.85 13.83
C GLU A 154 3.60 -2.82 12.70
N GLU A 155 3.34 -1.55 13.04
CA GLU A 155 3.16 -0.46 12.08
C GLU A 155 4.44 -0.23 11.25
N THR A 156 4.34 -0.57 9.98
CA THR A 156 5.38 -0.40 8.97
C THR A 156 5.16 0.88 8.20
N VAL A 157 6.20 1.71 8.13
CA VAL A 157 6.14 3.03 7.48
C VAL A 157 7.23 3.10 6.42
N GLY A 158 6.82 3.30 5.18
CA GLY A 158 7.68 3.57 4.04
C GLY A 158 8.15 5.02 4.05
N THR A 159 9.46 5.23 3.96
CA THR A 159 10.07 6.57 4.02
C THR A 159 11.07 6.82 2.89
N ARG A 160 11.45 5.78 2.15
CA ARG A 160 12.32 5.87 0.98
C ARG A 160 11.53 5.39 -0.23
N PHE A 161 11.59 6.18 -1.29
CA PHE A 161 10.81 5.98 -2.51
C PHE A 161 11.77 5.96 -3.71
N SER A 162 11.42 5.19 -4.74
CA SER A 162 12.16 5.22 -6.00
C SER A 162 11.62 6.30 -6.95
N GLY A 163 12.38 6.62 -8.00
CA GLY A 163 11.93 7.51 -9.08
C GLY A 163 10.89 6.89 -10.02
N HIS A 164 10.32 5.73 -9.69
CA HIS A 164 9.40 4.99 -10.55
C HIS A 164 8.09 5.78 -10.81
N PRO A 165 7.52 5.77 -12.03
CA PRO A 165 6.33 6.56 -12.37
C PRO A 165 5.13 6.38 -11.43
N ALA A 166 4.94 5.17 -10.88
CA ALA A 166 3.86 4.88 -9.93
C ALA A 166 4.01 5.56 -8.56
N ILE A 167 5.21 6.00 -8.16
CA ILE A 167 5.49 6.51 -6.81
C ILE A 167 6.24 7.86 -6.77
N ARG A 168 6.86 8.29 -7.87
CA ARG A 168 7.62 9.57 -7.96
C ARG A 168 6.83 10.80 -7.51
N TRP A 169 5.50 10.75 -7.53
CA TRP A 169 4.65 11.83 -7.05
C TRP A 169 4.84 12.11 -5.55
N VAL A 170 5.24 11.11 -4.75
CA VAL A 170 5.46 11.23 -3.30
C VAL A 170 6.60 12.20 -2.97
N GLU A 171 7.63 12.28 -3.81
CA GLU A 171 8.75 13.22 -3.66
C GLU A 171 8.28 14.67 -3.59
N ASN A 172 7.23 15.01 -4.35
CA ASN A 172 6.64 16.36 -4.39
C ASN A 172 5.78 16.68 -3.15
N VAL A 173 5.33 15.65 -2.42
CA VAL A 173 4.45 15.78 -1.27
C VAL A 173 5.24 15.76 0.05
N GLY A 174 6.40 15.10 0.07
CA GLY A 174 7.29 15.07 1.24
C GLY A 174 6.71 14.26 2.41
N GLY A 175 6.11 13.10 2.13
CA GLY A 175 5.38 12.29 3.11
C GLY A 175 5.94 10.87 3.30
N SER A 176 5.45 10.21 4.34
CA SER A 176 5.64 8.78 4.59
C SER A 176 4.37 8.01 4.29
N LEU A 177 4.46 6.80 3.74
CA LEU A 177 3.31 5.93 3.51
C LEU A 177 3.21 4.88 4.61
N ARG A 178 2.02 4.69 5.16
CA ARG A 178 1.72 3.72 6.21
C ARG A 178 1.22 2.42 5.60
N PHE A 179 1.83 1.31 6.01
CA PHE A 179 1.50 -0.03 5.53
C PHE A 179 0.91 -0.91 6.63
N GLY A 180 0.69 -0.42 7.85
CA GLY A 180 0.19 -1.28 8.93
C GLY A 180 1.14 -2.45 9.19
N ALA A 181 0.57 -3.61 9.54
CA ALA A 181 1.33 -4.86 9.60
C ALA A 181 1.72 -5.30 8.19
N SER A 182 3.03 -5.49 7.96
CA SER A 182 3.55 -5.75 6.61
C SER A 182 4.60 -6.87 6.58
N ARG A 183 4.73 -7.50 5.41
CA ARG A 183 5.80 -8.43 5.02
C ARG A 183 6.84 -7.70 4.18
N SER A 184 8.07 -8.18 4.19
CA SER A 184 9.09 -7.66 3.29
C SER A 184 9.01 -8.32 1.92
N ILE A 185 9.56 -7.63 0.91
CA ILE A 185 9.64 -8.08 -0.46
C ILE A 185 11.13 -8.19 -0.81
N THR A 186 11.54 -9.37 -1.26
CA THR A 186 12.88 -9.59 -1.79
C THR A 186 12.87 -9.39 -3.31
N ILE A 187 13.72 -8.49 -3.79
CA ILE A 187 13.98 -8.28 -5.22
C ILE A 187 15.33 -8.94 -5.57
N LYS A 188 15.29 -9.96 -6.42
CA LYS A 188 16.46 -10.69 -6.90
C LYS A 188 16.89 -10.13 -8.26
N PRO A 189 18.20 -9.97 -8.51
CA PRO A 189 18.70 -9.70 -9.85
C PRO A 189 18.26 -10.82 -10.80
N VAL A 190 17.52 -10.46 -11.85
CA VAL A 190 17.16 -11.41 -12.91
C VAL A 190 18.29 -11.42 -13.94
N VAL A 191 18.96 -12.56 -14.10
CA VAL A 191 20.19 -12.68 -14.91
C VAL A 191 19.92 -13.16 -16.35
N VAL A 192 18.67 -13.12 -16.86
CA VAL A 192 18.33 -13.80 -18.14
C VAL A 192 17.51 -12.97 -19.14
N ALA A 193 18.01 -12.96 -20.39
CA ALA A 193 17.46 -12.73 -21.76
C ALA A 193 16.25 -11.83 -22.05
N ASN A 194 15.24 -11.72 -21.20
CA ASN A 194 14.06 -10.86 -21.43
C ASN A 194 14.17 -9.59 -20.57
N PRO A 195 13.82 -8.40 -21.08
CA PRO A 195 13.95 -7.14 -20.37
C PRO A 195 12.82 -6.96 -19.35
N VAL A 196 12.72 -7.86 -18.39
CA VAL A 196 11.84 -7.67 -17.23
C VAL A 196 12.61 -6.88 -16.19
N LYS A 197 12.13 -5.68 -15.87
CA LYS A 197 12.69 -4.81 -14.84
C LYS A 197 11.87 -4.96 -13.56
N ALA A 198 12.47 -5.55 -12.53
CA ALA A 198 11.95 -5.50 -11.16
C ALA A 198 12.66 -4.40 -10.38
N GLU A 199 11.90 -3.53 -9.72
CA GLU A 199 12.45 -2.45 -8.90
C GLU A 199 11.60 -2.16 -7.66
N MET A 200 12.23 -1.64 -6.61
CA MET A 200 11.49 -1.21 -5.42
C MET A 200 10.64 0.02 -5.74
N LEU A 201 9.49 0.15 -5.08
CA LEU A 201 8.70 1.38 -5.05
C LEU A 201 8.85 2.09 -3.71
N VAL A 202 8.77 1.32 -2.63
CA VAL A 202 8.77 1.84 -1.26
C VAL A 202 9.63 0.97 -0.37
N GLU A 203 10.51 1.61 0.41
CA GLU A 203 11.39 0.98 1.39
C GLU A 203 11.23 1.67 2.77
N THR A 204 11.34 0.87 3.83
CA THR A 204 11.37 1.36 5.22
C THR A 204 12.72 2.00 5.55
N SER A 205 12.84 2.61 6.73
CA SER A 205 14.16 2.92 7.30
C SER A 205 14.79 1.68 7.94
N ASP A 206 16.01 1.82 8.46
CA ASP A 206 16.84 0.80 9.10
C ASP A 206 16.39 0.41 10.53
N ARG A 207 15.52 1.21 11.17
CA ARG A 207 14.98 0.97 12.53
C ARG A 207 14.07 -0.26 12.68
N TYR A 208 13.84 -1.00 11.61
CA TYR A 208 12.92 -2.14 11.55
C TYR A 208 13.68 -3.46 11.66
N TRP A 209 13.00 -4.51 12.12
CA TRP A 209 13.46 -5.89 11.94
C TRP A 209 12.31 -6.75 11.43
N ALA A 210 12.63 -7.86 10.78
CA ALA A 210 11.66 -8.82 10.29
C ALA A 210 11.91 -10.18 10.92
N LYS A 211 10.82 -10.84 11.34
CA LYS A 211 10.84 -12.19 11.91
C LYS A 211 10.02 -13.12 11.02
N SER A 212 10.44 -14.37 10.86
CA SER A 212 9.62 -15.38 10.18
C SER A 212 8.23 -15.47 10.80
N TRP A 213 7.21 -15.53 9.95
CA TRP A 213 5.81 -15.52 10.37
C TRP A 213 5.02 -16.67 9.72
N PRO A 214 4.13 -17.36 10.45
CA PRO A 214 3.77 -17.17 11.86
C PRO A 214 4.93 -17.50 12.83
N LEU A 215 4.97 -16.82 13.97
CA LEU A 215 6.00 -17.07 15.00
C LEU A 215 5.87 -18.50 15.52
N ALA A 216 6.97 -19.26 15.45
CA ALA A 216 7.02 -20.61 16.03
C ALA A 216 7.11 -20.55 17.56
N GLY A 217 6.33 -21.40 18.25
CA GLY A 217 6.54 -21.84 19.63
C GLY A 217 6.99 -20.78 20.66
N GLY A 218 6.08 -19.89 21.08
CA GLY A 218 6.32 -18.98 22.22
C GLY A 218 7.35 -17.87 21.98
N LYS A 219 7.91 -17.74 20.76
CA LYS A 219 8.77 -16.61 20.38
C LYS A 219 8.00 -15.28 20.55
N LYS A 220 8.68 -14.29 21.13
CA LYS A 220 8.17 -12.92 21.27
C LYS A 220 8.47 -12.08 20.03
N SER A 221 7.74 -10.97 19.89
CA SER A 221 7.94 -10.01 18.81
C SER A 221 9.23 -9.19 18.96
N ASP A 222 9.88 -9.23 20.13
CA ASP A 222 11.16 -8.56 20.38
C ASP A 222 12.27 -9.02 19.42
N PHE A 223 13.19 -8.09 19.14
CA PHE A 223 14.36 -8.33 18.30
C PHE A 223 15.32 -9.33 18.95
N VAL A 224 15.75 -10.33 18.18
CA VAL A 224 16.74 -11.34 18.55
C VAL A 224 17.92 -11.26 17.57
N GLU A 225 19.09 -10.90 18.10
CA GLU A 225 20.32 -10.80 17.32
C GLU A 225 20.74 -12.18 16.78
N GLY A 226 21.08 -12.24 15.49
CA GLY A 226 21.46 -13.46 14.79
C GLY A 226 20.30 -14.31 14.25
N ASP A 227 19.06 -14.13 14.73
CA ASP A 227 17.85 -14.81 14.23
C ASP A 227 17.03 -13.88 13.31
N ASP A 228 16.90 -12.61 13.69
CA ASP A 228 16.07 -11.65 12.96
C ASP A 228 16.84 -10.87 11.90
N ARG A 229 16.18 -10.59 10.78
CA ARG A 229 16.73 -9.69 9.76
C ARG A 229 16.57 -8.25 10.23
N LYS A 230 17.63 -7.44 10.10
CA LYS A 230 17.55 -5.99 10.28
C LYS A 230 17.16 -5.32 8.96
N GLY A 231 16.37 -4.26 9.05
CA GLY A 231 16.00 -3.44 7.92
C GLY A 231 17.20 -2.68 7.33
N PRO A 232 16.97 -1.91 6.25
CA PRO A 232 15.67 -1.57 5.69
C PRO A 232 15.00 -2.72 4.92
N PHE A 233 13.68 -2.61 4.68
CA PHE A 233 12.90 -3.59 3.93
C PHE A 233 12.10 -2.92 2.82
N VAL A 234 12.11 -3.52 1.63
CA VAL A 234 11.17 -3.17 0.56
C VAL A 234 9.79 -3.68 0.94
N VAL A 235 8.79 -2.79 0.88
CA VAL A 235 7.39 -3.08 1.23
C VAL A 235 6.44 -2.91 0.06
N ALA A 236 6.90 -2.28 -1.02
CA ALA A 236 6.24 -2.30 -2.31
C ALA A 236 7.26 -2.38 -3.45
N ALA A 237 6.95 -3.13 -4.50
CA ALA A 237 7.80 -3.34 -5.67
C ALA A 237 6.98 -3.33 -6.96
N ALA A 238 7.63 -3.01 -8.08
CA ALA A 238 7.05 -3.08 -9.41
C ALA A 238 7.82 -4.07 -10.28
N VAL A 239 7.09 -4.72 -11.19
CA VAL A 239 7.63 -5.57 -12.27
C VAL A 239 7.12 -5.00 -13.58
N ASP A 240 8.04 -4.65 -14.47
CA ASP A 240 7.74 -4.18 -15.83
C ASP A 240 8.41 -5.11 -16.85
N GLY A 241 7.58 -5.86 -17.58
CA GLY A 241 8.01 -6.73 -18.67
C GLY A 241 8.01 -6.04 -20.04
N SER A 242 7.88 -4.71 -20.10
CA SER A 242 7.92 -3.99 -21.37
C SER A 242 9.32 -4.01 -21.97
N VAL A 243 9.41 -4.48 -23.22
CA VAL A 243 10.60 -4.35 -24.06
C VAL A 243 10.54 -2.96 -24.69
N PRO A 244 11.65 -2.17 -24.72
CA PRO A 244 11.72 -0.96 -25.53
C PRO A 244 11.49 -1.31 -27.00
N GLY A 245 10.26 -1.14 -27.47
CA GLY A 245 9.89 -1.34 -28.86
C GLY A 245 10.28 -0.13 -29.69
N ASP A 246 10.89 -0.39 -30.85
CA ASP A 246 11.16 0.62 -31.88
C ASP A 246 9.81 1.24 -32.29
N LYS A 247 9.63 2.57 -32.05
CA LYS A 247 8.43 3.39 -32.38
C LYS A 247 7.29 3.52 -31.36
N GLY A 248 7.56 3.73 -30.08
CA GLY A 248 6.67 4.50 -29.19
C GLY A 248 5.26 3.94 -28.93
N LYS A 249 4.99 2.69 -29.31
CA LYS A 249 3.81 1.93 -28.89
C LYS A 249 4.28 0.87 -27.90
N GLU A 250 3.94 1.03 -26.63
CA GLU A 250 4.15 0.00 -25.62
C GLU A 250 3.43 -1.28 -26.09
N SER A 251 4.18 -2.36 -26.31
CA SER A 251 3.58 -3.66 -26.57
C SER A 251 2.94 -4.18 -25.28
N PRO A 252 1.82 -4.93 -25.36
CA PRO A 252 1.25 -5.58 -24.20
C PRO A 252 2.34 -6.34 -23.45
N SER A 253 2.56 -5.95 -22.20
CA SER A 253 3.64 -6.45 -21.37
C SER A 253 3.10 -6.73 -19.97
N LEU A 254 3.73 -7.71 -19.33
CA LEU A 254 3.48 -8.00 -17.92
C LEU A 254 3.76 -6.73 -17.10
N ARG A 255 2.78 -6.25 -16.35
CA ARG A 255 2.99 -5.21 -15.34
C ARG A 255 2.42 -5.64 -14.02
N ALA A 256 3.22 -5.58 -12.97
CA ALA A 256 2.72 -5.89 -11.65
C ALA A 256 3.20 -4.89 -10.60
N VAL A 257 2.33 -4.62 -9.62
CA VAL A 257 2.69 -3.96 -8.37
C VAL A 257 2.42 -4.93 -7.24
N VAL A 258 3.44 -5.17 -6.42
CA VAL A 258 3.38 -6.04 -5.25
C VAL A 258 3.51 -5.18 -4.01
N VAL A 259 2.63 -5.39 -3.03
CA VAL A 259 2.63 -4.68 -1.75
C VAL A 259 2.56 -5.70 -0.61
N GLY A 260 3.45 -5.57 0.36
CA GLY A 260 3.52 -6.45 1.52
C GLY A 260 2.44 -6.19 2.57
N SER A 261 1.37 -5.48 2.24
CA SER A 261 0.22 -5.23 3.12
C SER A 261 -1.02 -4.90 2.31
N ALA A 262 -2.11 -5.58 2.60
CA ALA A 262 -3.45 -5.25 2.14
C ALA A 262 -4.23 -4.48 3.21
N SER A 263 -3.98 -4.76 4.49
CA SER A 263 -4.67 -4.13 5.61
C SER A 263 -4.51 -2.60 5.65
N ALA A 264 -3.42 -2.06 5.09
CA ALA A 264 -3.19 -0.62 4.93
C ALA A 264 -4.28 0.10 4.13
N PHE A 265 -4.91 -0.61 3.19
CA PHE A 265 -5.92 -0.05 2.28
C PHE A 265 -7.36 -0.35 2.71
N ALA A 266 -7.54 -0.97 3.87
CA ALA A 266 -8.86 -1.13 4.47
C ALA A 266 -9.39 0.21 5.00
N ASN A 267 -10.71 0.39 4.99
CA ASN A 267 -11.41 1.64 5.33
C ASN A 267 -10.94 2.27 6.65
N GLN A 268 -10.65 1.46 7.68
CA GLN A 268 -10.21 1.97 8.98
C GLN A 268 -8.77 2.51 9.02
N ASN A 269 -7.93 2.09 8.06
CA ASN A 269 -6.48 2.36 8.07
C ASN A 269 -6.06 3.36 6.98
N ILE A 270 -6.77 3.35 5.86
CA ILE A 270 -6.38 4.06 4.64
C ILE A 270 -6.47 5.58 4.84
N SER A 271 -5.41 6.31 4.48
CA SER A 271 -5.44 7.78 4.39
C SER A 271 -5.44 8.25 2.94
N PRO A 272 -5.67 9.54 2.66
CA PRO A 272 -5.59 10.09 1.31
C PRO A 272 -4.27 9.77 0.58
N LEU A 273 -3.15 9.69 1.31
CA LEU A 273 -1.85 9.41 0.72
C LEU A 273 -1.72 7.94 0.27
N GLU A 274 -2.23 6.99 1.07
CA GLU A 274 -2.29 5.58 0.68
C GLU A 274 -3.31 5.33 -0.45
N VAL A 275 -4.42 6.08 -0.46
CA VAL A 275 -5.37 6.09 -1.59
C VAL A 275 -4.66 6.52 -2.88
N ASP A 276 -3.96 7.66 -2.85
CA ASP A 276 -3.26 8.18 -4.03
C ASP A 276 -2.14 7.22 -4.48
N PHE A 277 -1.46 6.54 -3.55
CA PHE A 277 -0.50 5.49 -3.88
C PHE A 277 -1.17 4.36 -4.68
N MET A 278 -2.28 3.82 -4.16
CA MET A 278 -2.96 2.70 -4.81
C MET A 278 -3.54 3.11 -6.18
N VAL A 279 -4.09 4.33 -6.30
CA VAL A 279 -4.57 4.87 -7.58
C VAL A 279 -3.43 4.96 -8.59
N ASN A 280 -2.29 5.56 -8.23
CA ASN A 280 -1.15 5.67 -9.16
C ASN A 280 -0.56 4.30 -9.52
N ALA A 281 -0.54 3.35 -8.58
CA ALA A 281 -0.15 1.97 -8.83
C ALA A 281 -1.07 1.29 -9.87
N VAL A 282 -2.39 1.40 -9.70
CA VAL A 282 -3.36 0.85 -10.65
C VAL A 282 -3.24 1.51 -12.02
N GLN A 283 -3.17 2.84 -12.08
CA GLN A 283 -3.04 3.56 -13.36
C GLN A 283 -1.76 3.17 -14.11
N TRP A 284 -0.64 3.00 -13.38
CA TRP A 284 0.61 2.54 -13.98
C TRP A 284 0.50 1.09 -14.50
N VAL A 285 -0.06 0.18 -13.71
CA VAL A 285 -0.31 -1.21 -14.13
C VAL A 285 -1.18 -1.26 -15.40
N LEU A 286 -2.18 -0.37 -15.49
CA LEU A 286 -3.04 -0.23 -16.67
C LEU A 286 -2.35 0.42 -17.89
N GLY A 287 -1.12 0.92 -17.73
CA GLY A 287 -0.39 1.66 -18.77
C GLY A 287 -0.96 3.04 -19.09
N ARG A 288 -1.70 3.64 -18.15
CA ARG A 288 -2.27 4.99 -18.28
C ARG A 288 -1.27 6.03 -17.77
N SER A 289 -0.14 6.18 -18.46
CA SER A 289 0.95 7.09 -18.07
C SER A 289 0.52 8.56 -17.95
N ASP A 290 -0.46 8.99 -18.75
CA ASP A 290 -0.98 10.37 -18.75
C ASP A 290 -1.84 10.70 -17.52
N ALA A 291 -2.32 9.68 -16.79
CA ALA A 291 -3.11 9.82 -15.57
C ALA A 291 -2.25 9.85 -14.29
N LEU A 292 -0.92 9.74 -14.41
CA LEU A 292 -0.01 9.73 -13.27
C LEU A 292 0.23 11.15 -12.75
N GLY A 293 -0.08 11.39 -11.48
CA GLY A 293 0.30 12.62 -10.76
C GLY A 293 -0.77 13.69 -10.53
N ILE A 294 -2.08 13.38 -10.52
CA ILE A 294 -3.12 14.39 -10.31
C ILE A 294 -4.18 13.94 -9.28
N SER A 295 -3.99 14.33 -8.03
CA SER A 295 -5.07 14.48 -7.04
C SER A 295 -5.20 15.98 -6.73
N PRO A 296 -6.38 16.61 -6.92
CA PRO A 296 -6.61 18.00 -6.51
C PRO A 296 -6.35 18.13 -5.00
N LYS A 297 -5.42 19.01 -4.65
CA LYS A 297 -4.92 19.18 -3.28
C LYS A 297 -6.03 19.74 -2.38
N THR A 298 -6.40 19.04 -1.31
CA THR A 298 -6.89 19.70 -0.11
C THR A 298 -5.70 20.41 0.58
N PRO A 299 -5.91 21.54 1.27
CA PRO A 299 -4.83 22.31 1.89
C PRO A 299 -3.94 21.44 2.78
N LYS A 300 -2.63 21.59 2.62
CA LYS A 300 -1.57 20.83 3.30
C LYS A 300 -1.66 20.96 4.82
N ASP A 301 -1.82 19.84 5.52
CA ASP A 301 -1.22 19.70 6.84
C ASP A 301 0.23 19.30 6.64
N PHE A 302 1.15 20.17 7.06
CA PHE A 302 2.58 19.90 7.02
C PHE A 302 2.90 18.80 8.05
N SER A 303 3.13 17.58 7.59
CA SER A 303 3.76 16.55 8.44
C SER A 303 5.27 16.79 8.45
N VAL A 304 5.80 17.12 9.63
CA VAL A 304 7.24 17.30 9.83
C VAL A 304 7.84 15.91 10.04
N SER A 305 8.64 15.44 9.08
CA SER A 305 9.48 14.25 9.27
C SER A 305 10.68 14.62 10.15
N LEU A 306 10.57 14.28 11.42
CA LEU A 306 11.64 14.53 12.40
C LEU A 306 12.58 13.34 12.43
N ASP A 307 13.88 13.61 12.31
CA ASP A 307 14.95 12.63 12.55
C ASP A 307 14.96 12.17 14.02
N ASP A 308 15.53 11.00 14.33
CA ASP A 308 15.54 10.41 15.67
C ASP A 308 16.16 11.38 16.71
N VAL A 309 17.16 12.15 16.29
CA VAL A 309 17.77 13.21 17.13
C VAL A 309 16.80 14.36 17.36
N GLN A 310 16.11 14.83 16.31
CA GLN A 310 15.16 15.94 16.41
C GLN A 310 13.96 15.56 17.28
N GLN A 311 13.43 14.35 17.12
CA GLN A 311 12.33 13.85 17.93
C GLN A 311 12.72 13.77 19.41
N ARG A 312 13.96 13.32 19.70
CA ARG A 312 14.47 13.23 21.07
C ARG A 312 14.69 14.61 21.69
N VAL A 313 15.21 15.57 20.92
CA VAL A 313 15.38 16.97 21.35
C VAL A 313 14.03 17.61 21.67
N ILE A 314 13.04 17.47 20.79
CA ILE A 314 11.70 18.04 21.00
C ILE A 314 11.02 17.42 22.22
N MET A 315 11.14 16.11 22.40
CA MET A 315 10.60 15.41 23.56
C MET A 315 11.26 15.91 24.86
N LEU A 316 12.60 15.98 24.90
CA LEU A 316 13.34 16.45 26.07
C LEU A 316 13.09 17.93 26.37
N SER A 317 13.05 18.79 25.35
CA SER A 317 12.81 20.22 25.51
C SER A 317 11.40 20.50 26.02
N THR A 318 10.40 19.73 25.58
CA THR A 318 9.02 19.90 26.05
C THR A 318 8.86 19.39 27.48
N LEU A 319 9.43 18.20 27.77
CA LEU A 319 9.30 17.57 29.08
C LEU A 319 10.07 18.30 30.18
N LEU A 320 11.25 18.85 29.88
CA LEU A 320 12.08 19.57 30.87
C LEU A 320 11.88 21.08 30.80
N GLY A 321 11.61 21.64 29.62
CA GLY A 321 11.51 23.09 29.42
C GLY A 321 10.31 23.71 30.12
N ILE A 322 9.12 23.13 29.99
CA ILE A 322 7.91 23.68 30.64
C ILE A 322 8.03 23.64 32.19
N PRO A 323 8.46 22.52 32.81
CA PRO A 323 8.73 22.48 34.25
C PRO A 323 9.86 23.42 34.70
N ALA A 324 10.92 23.56 33.91
CA ALA A 324 12.02 24.48 34.24
C ALA A 324 11.55 25.94 34.23
N VAL A 325 10.78 26.35 33.22
CA VAL A 325 10.24 27.71 33.14
C VAL A 325 9.29 28.01 34.30
N THR A 326 8.40 27.07 34.63
CA THR A 326 7.50 27.21 35.79
C THR A 326 8.27 27.22 37.12
N GLY A 327 9.30 26.39 37.26
CA GLY A 327 10.20 26.39 38.43
C GLY A 327 10.96 27.71 38.59
N ILE A 328 11.51 28.26 37.49
CA ILE A 328 12.23 29.54 37.49
C ILE A 328 11.28 30.69 37.84
N LEU A 329 10.09 30.75 37.23
CA LEU A 329 9.10 31.78 37.56
C LEU A 329 8.64 31.69 39.02
N GLY A 330 8.38 30.47 39.51
CA GLY A 330 8.05 30.24 40.92
C GLY A 330 9.17 30.70 41.86
N PHE A 331 10.43 30.39 41.52
CA PHE A 331 11.60 30.81 42.28
C PHE A 331 11.78 32.33 42.27
N LEU A 332 11.62 32.99 41.13
CA LEU A 332 11.73 34.45 41.01
C LEU A 332 10.64 35.17 41.82
N VAL A 333 9.40 34.67 41.79
CA VAL A 333 8.31 35.22 42.61
C VAL A 333 8.60 35.03 44.09
N TRP A 334 9.08 33.85 44.49
CA TRP A 334 9.48 33.58 45.86
C TRP A 334 10.61 34.49 46.34
N TRP A 335 11.64 34.68 45.51
CA TRP A 335 12.77 35.57 45.82
C TRP A 335 12.28 37.02 45.98
N ARG A 336 11.47 37.52 45.05
CA ARG A 336 10.94 38.89 45.08
C ARG A 336 9.98 39.15 46.24
N ARG A 337 9.34 38.12 46.80
CA ARG A 337 8.53 38.26 48.02
C ARG A 337 9.39 38.29 49.29
N ARG A 338 10.67 37.90 49.21
CA ARG A 338 11.59 37.79 50.35
C ARG A 338 12.58 38.94 50.45
N SER A 339 12.90 39.58 49.32
CA SER A 339 13.60 40.87 49.22
C SER A 339 12.61 42.02 49.27
#